data_AF-A0A068U9P2-F1
#
_entry.id   AF-A0A068U9P2-F1
#
_cell.length_a   1.000
_cell.length_b   1.000
_cell.length_c   1.000
_cell.angle_alpha   90.00
_cell.angle_beta   90.00
_cell.angle_gamma   90.00
#
_symmetry.space_group_name_H-M   'P 1'
#
loop_
_entity.id
_entity.type
_entity.pdbx_description
1 polymer ?
#
loop_
_entity_poly.entity_id
_entity_poly.type
_entity_poly.pdbx_seq_one_letter_code
_entity_poly.pdbx_strand_id
1 'polypeptide(L)'
;MTLEKTAVNLLSFWNCHSSSRCTSSFGIAFDIDGVILRGQNPIGNSPAALKRLYHDYSWNLKIPFLFLTNGGGTPESRRAFEMSQLLGVKILPSQVVQGHSSFRSLLNRFENDFIVATGKGEPELVMSEYGFRKVVASYFNMMLSYFSIQCSLDFFISAQLNWSII
;
A
#
# COMPACT_ATOMS: atom_id res chain seq x y z
N MET A 1 15.81 -13.32 -6.09
CA MET A 1 14.56 -13.80 -6.73
C MET A 1 13.35 -13.32 -5.90
N THR A 2 13.27 -12.00 -5.65
CA THR A 2 12.42 -11.47 -4.56
C THR A 2 11.71 -10.16 -4.93
N LEU A 3 12.25 -9.40 -5.88
CA LEU A 3 11.55 -8.27 -6.51
C LEU A 3 10.44 -8.73 -7.47
N GLU A 4 10.48 -9.98 -7.94
CA GLU A 4 9.50 -10.50 -8.89
C GLU A 4 8.08 -10.61 -8.31
N LYS A 5 7.87 -10.89 -7.02
CA LYS A 5 6.51 -11.17 -6.53
C LYS A 5 5.67 -9.92 -6.24
N THR A 6 6.29 -8.83 -5.80
CA THR A 6 5.62 -7.51 -5.75
C THR A 6 5.49 -6.94 -7.17
N ALA A 7 6.51 -7.16 -8.01
CA ALA A 7 6.41 -6.84 -9.43
C ALA A 7 5.36 -7.67 -10.15
N VAL A 8 5.02 -8.89 -9.74
CA VAL A 8 3.95 -9.70 -10.37
C VAL A 8 2.57 -9.10 -10.12
N ASN A 9 2.32 -8.49 -8.96
CA ASN A 9 1.09 -7.72 -8.74
C ASN A 9 1.09 -6.44 -9.58
N LEU A 10 2.20 -5.70 -9.63
CA LEU A 10 2.32 -4.53 -10.50
C LEU A 10 2.16 -4.90 -11.98
N LEU A 11 2.88 -5.91 -12.45
CA LEU A 11 2.84 -6.45 -13.81
C LEU A 11 1.47 -7.03 -14.14
N SER A 12 0.69 -7.54 -13.19
CA SER A 12 -0.71 -7.93 -13.43
C SER A 12 -1.66 -6.72 -13.51
N PHE A 13 -1.39 -5.60 -12.84
CA PHE A 13 -2.06 -4.31 -13.15
C PHE A 13 -1.73 -3.83 -14.56
N TRP A 14 -0.48 -3.99 -14.98
CA TRP A 14 -0.02 -3.56 -16.30
C TRP A 14 -0.40 -4.56 -17.41
N ASN A 15 -0.55 -5.85 -17.08
CA ASN A 15 -0.97 -6.91 -18.00
C ASN A 15 -2.49 -6.96 -18.11
N CYS A 16 -2.96 -6.10 -19.01
CA CYS A 16 -4.29 -6.18 -19.61
C CYS A 16 -4.44 -7.57 -20.27
N HIS A 17 -5.18 -8.49 -19.64
CA HIS A 17 -5.38 -9.83 -20.19
C HIS A 17 -6.15 -9.75 -21.51
N SER A 18 -5.59 -10.43 -22.51
CA SER A 18 -5.99 -10.44 -23.91
C SER A 18 -7.47 -10.73 -24.13
N SER A 19 -8.27 -9.69 -24.33
CA SER A 19 -9.28 -9.61 -25.40
C SER A 19 -9.80 -8.15 -25.48
N SER A 20 -9.19 -7.37 -26.38
CA SER A 20 -9.51 -5.98 -26.74
C SER A 20 -9.11 -4.83 -25.79
N ARG A 21 -7.94 -4.23 -26.11
CA ARG A 21 -7.54 -2.82 -25.98
C ARG A 21 -7.33 -2.22 -24.57
N CYS A 22 -6.18 -2.50 -23.95
CA CYS A 22 -5.41 -1.43 -23.29
C CYS A 22 -4.30 -0.97 -24.25
N THR A 23 -4.35 0.29 -24.69
CA THR A 23 -3.43 0.85 -25.69
C THR A 23 -2.32 1.72 -25.09
N SER A 24 -2.19 1.77 -23.77
CA SER A 24 -1.21 2.65 -23.11
C SER A 24 0.14 1.95 -22.96
N SER A 25 1.20 2.51 -23.54
CA SER A 25 2.58 1.99 -23.45
C SER A 25 3.24 2.27 -22.09
N PHE A 26 2.51 2.91 -21.17
CA PHE A 26 2.99 3.38 -19.88
C PHE A 26 1.83 3.48 -18.89
N GLY A 27 2.17 3.73 -17.63
CA GLY A 27 1.28 4.46 -16.76
C GLY A 27 1.96 5.02 -15.53
N ILE A 28 1.15 5.36 -14.52
CA ILE A 28 1.51 6.36 -13.52
C ILE A 28 1.43 5.77 -12.11
N ALA A 29 2.47 6.01 -11.31
CA ALA A 29 2.43 5.80 -9.87
C ALA A 29 2.37 7.17 -9.19
N PHE A 30 1.32 7.40 -8.40
CA PHE A 30 1.15 8.63 -7.63
C PHE A 30 1.59 8.41 -6.19
N ASP A 31 2.47 9.26 -5.68
CA ASP A 31 2.56 9.43 -4.23
C ASP A 31 1.22 9.96 -3.69
N ILE A 32 0.90 9.64 -2.44
CA ILE A 32 -0.34 10.08 -1.81
C ILE A 32 -0.10 11.38 -1.05
N ASP A 33 0.81 11.34 -0.09
CA ASP A 33 0.98 12.37 0.92
C ASP A 33 1.81 13.53 0.37
N GLY A 34 1.18 14.69 0.19
CA GLY A 34 1.84 15.86 -0.41
C GLY A 34 1.72 15.95 -1.93
N VAL A 35 1.17 14.93 -2.60
CA VAL A 35 0.88 14.96 -4.04
C VAL A 35 -0.63 14.94 -4.31
N ILE A 36 -1.34 13.91 -3.86
CA ILE A 36 -2.79 13.78 -4.11
C ILE A 36 -3.60 14.32 -2.93
N LEU A 37 -3.15 14.05 -1.69
CA LEU A 37 -3.82 14.42 -0.45
C LEU A 37 -2.85 15.09 0.54
N ARG A 38 -3.37 16.00 1.36
CA ARG A 38 -2.75 16.49 2.60
C ARG A 38 -3.70 16.21 3.75
N GLY A 39 -3.45 15.15 4.50
CA GLY A 39 -4.41 14.63 5.47
C GLY A 39 -5.68 14.14 4.77
N GLN A 40 -6.82 14.73 5.09
CA GLN A 40 -8.11 14.42 4.45
C GLN A 40 -8.47 15.37 3.31
N ASN A 41 -7.61 16.34 2.98
CA ASN A 41 -7.91 17.35 1.97
C ASN A 41 -7.22 17.02 0.64
N PRO A 42 -7.96 16.94 -0.49
CA PRO A 42 -7.35 16.90 -1.81
C PRO A 42 -6.46 18.10 -2.08
N ILE A 43 -5.27 17.86 -2.64
CA ILE A 43 -4.34 18.92 -3.00
C ILE A 43 -4.70 19.49 -4.37
N GLY A 44 -4.93 20.80 -4.42
CA GLY A 44 -5.22 21.52 -5.66
C GLY A 44 -6.41 20.91 -6.41
N ASN A 45 -6.21 20.60 -7.69
CA ASN A 45 -7.24 20.00 -8.54
C ASN A 45 -7.00 18.50 -8.80
N SER A 46 -6.38 17.79 -7.85
CA SER A 46 -6.09 16.35 -7.97
C SER A 46 -7.33 15.50 -8.30
N PRO A 47 -8.55 15.77 -7.79
CA PRO A 47 -9.75 15.02 -8.18
C PRO A 47 -10.05 15.11 -9.68
N ALA A 48 -9.98 16.32 -10.26
CA ALA A 48 -10.24 16.51 -11.68
C ALA A 48 -9.13 15.93 -12.56
N ALA A 49 -7.88 15.99 -12.11
CA ALA A 49 -6.75 15.36 -12.80
C ALA A 49 -6.92 13.84 -12.88
N LEU A 50 -7.29 13.20 -11.76
CA LEU A 50 -7.56 11.76 -11.72
C LEU A 50 -8.75 11.36 -12.60
N LYS A 51 -9.83 12.16 -12.63
CA LYS A 51 -10.99 11.90 -13.51
C LYS A 51 -10.60 11.82 -14.98
N ARG A 52 -9.61 12.60 -15.44
CA ARG A 52 -9.11 12.57 -16.84
C ARG A 52 -8.38 11.27 -17.21
N LEU A 53 -8.00 10.46 -16.21
CA LEU A 53 -7.37 9.16 -16.40
C LEU A 53 -8.40 8.02 -16.54
N TYR A 54 -9.69 8.32 -16.42
CA TYR A 54 -10.78 7.39 -16.70
C TYR A 54 -11.37 7.64 -18.09
N HIS A 55 -12.03 6.62 -18.64
CA HIS A 55 -12.87 6.81 -19.81
C HIS A 55 -14.17 7.53 -19.43
N ASP A 56 -14.62 8.47 -20.27
CA ASP A 56 -15.89 9.14 -20.05
C ASP A 56 -17.01 8.09 -19.98
N TYR A 57 -17.89 8.22 -18.98
CA TYR A 57 -19.06 7.35 -18.75
C TYR A 57 -18.76 5.90 -18.35
N SER A 58 -17.50 5.54 -18.03
CA SER A 58 -17.17 4.25 -17.41
C SER A 58 -16.05 4.39 -16.37
N TRP A 59 -16.11 3.63 -15.27
CA TRP A 59 -15.01 3.58 -14.29
C TRP A 59 -13.82 2.72 -14.77
N ASN A 60 -13.64 2.63 -16.09
CA ASN A 60 -12.53 1.94 -16.71
C ASN A 60 -11.37 2.92 -16.88
N LEU A 61 -10.16 2.45 -16.56
CA LEU A 61 -8.95 3.25 -16.66
C LEU A 61 -8.60 3.49 -18.13
N LYS A 62 -8.47 4.76 -18.52
CA LYS A 62 -7.91 5.18 -19.81
C LYS A 62 -6.39 5.08 -19.82
N ILE A 63 -5.77 5.44 -18.70
CA ILE A 63 -4.34 5.27 -18.45
C ILE A 63 -4.22 4.47 -17.15
N PRO A 64 -3.51 3.33 -17.12
CA PRO A 64 -3.37 2.58 -15.88
C PRO A 64 -2.57 3.39 -14.87
N PHE A 65 -3.03 3.42 -13.62
CA PHE A 65 -2.33 4.09 -12.54
C PHE A 65 -2.59 3.42 -11.19
N LEU A 66 -1.67 3.67 -10.26
CA LEU A 66 -1.75 3.26 -8.87
C LEU A 66 -1.30 4.37 -7.94
N PHE A 67 -1.61 4.20 -6.66
CA PHE A 67 -1.13 5.01 -5.55
C PHE A 67 -0.07 4.23 -4.78
N LEU A 68 1.07 4.87 -4.52
CA LEU A 68 2.19 4.31 -3.79
C LEU A 68 2.54 5.24 -2.63
N THR A 69 2.50 4.77 -1.39
CA THR A 69 2.91 5.55 -0.22
C THR A 69 3.75 4.71 0.72
N ASN A 70 4.67 5.35 1.43
CA ASN A 70 5.37 4.74 2.56
C ASN A 70 4.49 4.68 3.82
N GLY A 71 3.41 5.45 3.85
CA GLY A 71 2.40 5.42 4.90
C GLY A 71 1.61 4.11 4.95
N GLY A 72 0.73 3.99 5.93
CA GLY A 72 0.01 2.76 6.17
C GLY A 72 -0.77 2.75 7.48
N GLY A 73 -1.13 1.55 7.91
CA GLY A 73 -1.77 1.31 9.21
C GLY A 73 -3.22 0.87 9.09
N THR A 74 -3.80 0.85 7.90
CA THR A 74 -5.11 0.28 7.62
C THR A 74 -5.03 -0.58 6.36
N PRO A 75 -5.96 -1.53 6.17
CA PRO A 75 -6.02 -2.34 4.96
C PRO A 75 -6.09 -1.48 3.68
N GLU A 76 -5.51 -1.97 2.58
CA GLU A 76 -5.55 -1.25 1.29
C GLU A 76 -7.00 -1.02 0.82
N SER A 77 -7.90 -1.94 1.18
CA SER A 77 -9.34 -1.85 0.89
C SER A 77 -9.99 -0.64 1.55
N ARG A 78 -9.71 -0.42 2.84
CA ARG A 78 -10.19 0.74 3.58
C ARG A 78 -9.59 2.02 3.03
N ARG A 79 -8.28 2.02 2.77
CA ARG A 79 -7.58 3.19 2.22
C ARG A 79 -8.11 3.57 0.84
N ALA A 80 -8.32 2.60 -0.05
CA ALA A 80 -8.91 2.84 -1.37
C ALA A 80 -10.33 3.39 -1.28
N PHE A 81 -11.15 2.87 -0.35
CA PHE A 81 -12.51 3.38 -0.12
C PHE A 81 -12.49 4.84 0.36
N GLU A 82 -11.69 5.17 1.37
CA GLU A 82 -11.52 6.55 1.87
C GLU A 82 -11.09 7.50 0.76
N MET A 83 -10.05 7.14 0.01
CA MET A 83 -9.56 7.95 -1.11
C MET A 83 -10.62 8.11 -2.19
N SER A 84 -11.43 7.08 -2.46
CA SER A 84 -12.51 7.16 -3.44
C SER A 84 -13.56 8.20 -3.04
N GLN A 85 -13.90 8.28 -1.76
CA GLN A 85 -14.82 9.29 -1.23
C GLN A 85 -14.23 10.70 -1.34
N LEU A 86 -12.96 10.88 -0.95
CA LEU A 86 -12.30 12.18 -0.97
C LEU A 86 -12.07 12.73 -2.39
N LEU A 87 -11.76 11.85 -3.34
CA LEU A 87 -11.37 12.23 -4.70
C LEU A 87 -12.54 12.12 -5.70
N GLY A 88 -13.67 11.56 -5.28
CA GLY A 88 -14.86 11.39 -6.13
C GLY A 88 -14.59 10.55 -7.39
N VAL A 89 -13.72 9.54 -7.27
CA VAL A 89 -13.40 8.56 -8.32
C VAL A 89 -13.35 7.16 -7.71
N LYS A 90 -13.66 6.12 -8.50
CA LYS A 90 -13.61 4.73 -8.03
C LYS A 90 -12.16 4.24 -7.97
N ILE A 91 -11.61 4.05 -6.78
CA ILE A 91 -10.27 3.48 -6.57
C ILE A 91 -10.42 2.06 -6.05
N LEU A 92 -9.77 1.11 -6.72
CA LEU A 92 -9.75 -0.29 -6.27
C LEU A 92 -8.68 -0.50 -5.21
N PRO A 93 -8.87 -1.43 -4.24
CA PRO A 93 -7.84 -1.80 -3.26
C PRO A 93 -6.52 -2.20 -3.92
N SER A 94 -6.66 -2.83 -5.08
CA SER A 94 -5.60 -3.29 -5.93
C SER A 94 -4.71 -2.11 -6.40
N GLN A 95 -5.29 -0.93 -6.66
CA GLN A 95 -4.54 0.26 -7.08
C GLN A 95 -3.80 0.96 -5.94
N VAL A 96 -3.83 0.45 -4.70
CA VAL A 96 -3.19 1.09 -3.55
C VAL A 96 -2.05 0.20 -3.04
N VAL A 97 -0.85 0.77 -2.97
CA VAL A 97 0.34 0.13 -2.42
C VAL A 97 0.83 0.97 -1.25
N GLN A 98 0.81 0.39 -0.06
CA GLN A 98 1.24 1.00 1.20
C GLN A 98 2.58 0.38 1.63
N GLY A 99 3.27 1.00 2.60
CA GLY A 99 4.57 0.51 3.06
C GLY A 99 4.55 -0.96 3.50
N HIS A 100 3.47 -1.37 4.17
CA HIS A 100 3.26 -2.75 4.62
C HIS A 100 2.84 -3.73 3.52
N SER A 101 2.41 -3.30 2.34
CA SER A 101 1.95 -4.20 1.26
C SER A 101 3.03 -5.20 0.81
N SER A 102 4.30 -4.84 0.98
CA SER A 102 5.45 -5.72 0.71
C SER A 102 5.46 -6.98 1.59
N PHE A 103 4.84 -6.96 2.77
CA PHE A 103 4.81 -8.09 3.71
C PHE A 103 4.00 -9.28 3.20
N ARG A 104 3.10 -9.09 2.23
CA ARG A 104 2.43 -10.21 1.53
C ARG A 104 3.45 -11.22 0.96
N SER A 105 4.62 -10.75 0.53
CA SER A 105 5.69 -11.63 0.00
C SER A 105 6.34 -12.51 1.08
N LEU A 106 6.22 -12.13 2.35
CA LEU A 106 6.80 -12.81 3.49
C LEU A 106 5.89 -13.92 4.04
N LEU A 107 4.64 -13.99 3.58
CA LEU A 107 3.64 -14.95 4.03
C LEU A 107 4.17 -16.39 4.00
N ASN A 108 4.71 -16.83 2.86
CA ASN A 108 5.21 -18.19 2.68
C ASN A 108 6.31 -18.58 3.68
N ARG A 109 7.00 -17.60 4.27
CA ARG A 109 8.08 -17.84 5.22
C ARG A 109 7.60 -17.81 6.67
N PHE A 110 6.66 -16.93 7.01
CA PHE A 110 6.28 -16.66 8.40
C PHE A 110 4.79 -16.86 8.72
N GLU A 111 4.01 -17.50 7.84
CA GLU A 111 2.56 -17.72 8.01
C GLU A 111 2.18 -18.21 9.42
N ASN A 112 2.94 -19.18 9.95
CA ASN A 112 2.67 -19.87 11.21
C ASN A 112 3.52 -19.37 12.39
N ASP A 113 4.37 -18.38 12.15
CA ASP A 113 5.25 -17.81 13.17
C ASP A 113 4.52 -16.74 13.98
N PHE A 114 4.97 -16.53 15.21
CA PHE A 114 4.44 -15.49 16.06
C PHE A 114 4.96 -14.12 15.60
N ILE A 115 4.05 -13.26 15.16
CA ILE A 115 4.36 -11.94 14.60
C ILE A 115 3.85 -10.86 15.55
N VAL A 116 4.75 -9.99 15.97
CA VAL A 116 4.39 -8.77 16.69
C VAL A 116 4.25 -7.64 15.69
N ALA A 117 3.03 -7.14 15.51
CA ALA A 117 2.74 -6.05 14.58
C ALA A 117 2.72 -4.71 15.34
N THR A 118 3.54 -3.76 14.91
CA THR A 118 3.69 -2.44 15.55
C THR A 118 3.33 -1.33 14.55
N GLY A 119 2.72 -0.25 15.05
CA GLY A 119 2.37 0.91 14.21
C GLY A 119 1.04 1.54 14.61
N LYS A 120 0.74 2.70 14.02
CA LYS A 120 -0.56 3.37 14.17
C LYS A 120 -1.63 2.63 13.35
N GLY A 121 -2.88 2.69 13.81
CA GLY A 121 -4.02 2.07 13.13
C GLY A 121 -4.28 0.65 13.59
N GLU A 122 -4.47 -0.27 12.65
CA GLU A 122 -4.87 -1.66 12.84
C GLU A 122 -3.82 -2.62 12.23
N PRO A 123 -2.56 -2.59 12.67
CA PRO A 123 -1.49 -3.40 12.06
C PRO A 123 -1.75 -4.92 12.19
N GLU A 124 -2.46 -5.35 13.24
CA GLU A 124 -2.89 -6.75 13.40
C GLU A 124 -3.91 -7.18 12.34
N LEU A 125 -4.88 -6.32 12.01
CA LEU A 125 -5.87 -6.59 10.97
C LEU A 125 -5.21 -6.70 9.60
N VAL A 126 -4.31 -5.76 9.28
CA VAL A 126 -3.56 -5.75 8.01
C VAL A 126 -2.79 -7.06 7.81
N MET A 127 -2.04 -7.50 8.82
CA MET A 127 -1.25 -8.72 8.72
C MET A 127 -2.15 -9.96 8.66
N SER A 128 -3.27 -9.96 9.39
CA SER A 128 -4.26 -11.04 9.32
C SER A 128 -4.88 -11.16 7.92
N GLU A 129 -5.21 -10.04 7.26
CA GLU A 129 -5.70 -10.03 5.87
C GLU A 129 -4.65 -10.50 4.85
N TYR A 130 -3.36 -10.39 5.17
CA TYR A 130 -2.30 -10.96 4.35
C TYR A 130 -2.16 -12.47 4.54
N GLY A 131 -2.79 -13.06 5.56
CA GLY A 131 -2.80 -14.50 5.82
C GLY A 131 -1.91 -14.94 6.98
N PHE A 132 -1.27 -14.02 7.70
CA PHE A 132 -0.49 -14.38 8.89
C PHE A 132 -1.42 -14.84 10.03
N ARG A 133 -1.12 -15.98 10.64
CA ARG A 133 -2.07 -16.64 11.57
C ARG A 133 -1.91 -16.23 13.02
N LYS A 134 -0.69 -15.94 13.47
CA LYS A 134 -0.37 -15.66 14.88
C LYS A 134 0.15 -14.24 15.02
N VAL A 135 -0.72 -13.27 14.82
CA VAL A 135 -0.38 -11.85 14.91
C VAL A 135 -0.87 -11.30 16.24
N VAL A 136 -0.05 -10.46 16.88
CA VAL A 136 -0.47 -9.67 18.03
C VAL A 136 -0.08 -8.22 17.79
N ALA A 137 -1.03 -7.29 17.95
CA ALA A 137 -0.72 -5.87 17.95
C ALA A 137 0.02 -5.47 19.24
N SER A 138 1.14 -4.77 19.09
CA SER A 138 1.73 -4.04 20.21
C SER A 138 1.00 -2.70 20.36
N TYR A 139 0.07 -2.63 21.31
CA TYR A 139 -0.62 -1.39 21.68
C TYR A 139 0.31 -0.50 22.51
N PHE A 140 1.44 -0.07 21.94
CA PHE A 140 2.33 0.92 22.54
C PHE A 140 1.79 2.35 22.32
N ASN A 141 0.46 2.52 22.38
CA ASN A 141 -0.21 3.76 21.98
C ASN A 141 -0.35 4.80 23.11
N MET A 142 0.33 4.61 24.26
CA MET A 142 0.30 5.59 25.35
C MET A 142 1.68 6.11 25.80
N MET A 143 2.79 5.47 25.42
CA MET A 143 4.13 5.85 25.91
C MET A 143 5.01 6.57 24.88
N LEU A 144 4.62 6.67 23.60
CA LEU A 144 5.46 7.31 22.57
C LEU A 144 5.31 8.83 22.46
N SER A 145 4.36 9.47 23.16
CA SER A 145 4.40 10.93 23.31
C SER A 145 5.61 11.37 24.15
N TYR A 146 6.14 10.50 25.02
CA TYR A 146 7.33 10.75 25.83
C TYR A 146 8.64 10.39 25.14
N PHE A 147 8.63 9.51 24.13
CA PHE A 147 9.85 8.96 23.52
C PHE A 147 10.16 9.53 22.13
N SER A 148 9.60 10.70 21.79
CA SER A 148 9.79 11.34 20.48
C SER A 148 11.19 11.94 20.24
N ILE A 149 12.25 11.46 20.92
CA ILE A 149 13.62 11.95 20.69
C ILE A 149 14.68 10.83 20.48
N GLN A 150 14.43 9.53 20.72
CA GLN A 150 15.57 8.57 20.75
C GLN A 150 15.36 7.16 20.17
N CYS A 151 14.69 6.96 19.04
CA CYS A 151 14.81 5.68 18.31
C CYS A 151 14.94 5.89 16.79
N SER A 152 16.14 6.29 16.38
CA SER A 152 16.68 5.98 15.06
C SER A 152 17.36 4.63 15.15
N LEU A 153 16.95 3.68 14.30
CA LEU A 153 17.43 2.29 14.22
C LEU A 153 17.12 1.40 15.44
N ASP A 154 16.89 0.12 15.17
CA ASP A 154 16.74 -0.99 16.14
C ASP A 154 15.36 -1.22 16.80
N PHE A 155 14.33 -1.50 15.99
CA PHE A 155 13.31 -2.48 16.42
C PHE A 155 13.05 -3.54 15.35
N PHE A 156 13.79 -4.63 15.54
CA PHE A 156 13.88 -5.92 14.88
C PHE A 156 12.57 -6.54 14.36
N ILE A 157 12.55 -6.84 13.06
CA ILE A 157 12.09 -8.15 12.59
C ILE A 157 13.25 -9.11 12.87
N SER A 158 13.11 -10.03 13.83
CA SER A 158 14.04 -11.16 13.94
C SER A 158 13.76 -12.14 12.81
N ALA A 159 14.27 -11.81 11.64
CA ALA A 159 14.55 -12.72 10.56
C ALA A 159 16.00 -12.44 10.20
N GLN A 160 16.93 -13.23 10.75
CA GLN A 160 18.33 -13.19 10.33
C GLN A 160 18.40 -13.29 8.81
N LEU A 161 18.80 -12.18 8.18
CA LEU A 161 19.30 -12.14 6.82
C LEU A 161 20.61 -11.37 6.91
N ASN A 162 21.71 -12.12 6.98
CA ASN A 162 23.06 -11.62 6.82
C ASN A 162 23.15 -10.85 5.50
N TRP A 163 23.30 -9.54 5.57
CA TRP A 163 23.81 -8.75 4.46
C TRP A 163 25.32 -8.57 4.67
N SER A 164 26.10 -9.45 4.06
CA SER A 164 27.49 -9.17 3.73
C SER A 164 27.57 -8.76 2.27
N ILE A 165 28.29 -7.65 2.08
CA ILE A 165 28.75 -6.98 0.86
C ILE A 165 28.99 -7.94 -0.32
N ILE A 166 28.45 -7.60 -1.51
CA ILE A 166 29.12 -7.15 -2.76
C ILE A 166 28.05 -6.49 -3.63
#